data_AF-A0A1B3WT81-F1
#
_entry.id   AF-A0A1B3WT81-F1
#
_cell.length_a   1.000
_cell.length_b   1.000
_cell.length_c   1.000
_cell.angle_alpha   90.00
_cell.angle_beta   90.00
_cell.angle_gamma   90.00
#
_symmetry.space_group_name_H-M   'P 1'
#
loop_
_entity.id
_entity.type
_entity.pdbx_description
1 polymer ?
#
loop_
_entity_poly.entity_id
_entity_poly.type
_entity_poly.pdbx_seq_one_letter_code
_entity_poly.pdbx_strand_id
1 'polypeptide(L)'
;MNIWQRIKGRVWLFLLILVLVAMTIDLSTRISTLAFMNRQYETLAADVAILQTTLDVASDEIGYAASDTSVEEWARVQGLMMKPGDVVVLPLPGTPLAPTATPVPSVEPVEYENWQVWYSLIFE
;
A
#
# COMPACT_ATOMS: atom_id res chain seq x y z
N MET A 1 73.06 -11.26 15.14
CA MET A 1 71.72 -11.64 14.64
C MET A 1 71.63 -11.26 13.17
N ASN A 2 71.62 -12.25 12.29
CA ASN A 2 71.97 -12.09 10.87
C ASN A 2 70.91 -11.26 10.14
N ILE A 3 71.31 -10.10 9.60
CA ILE A 3 70.44 -9.15 8.87
C ILE A 3 69.63 -9.86 7.78
N TRP A 4 70.22 -10.90 7.18
CA TRP A 4 69.60 -11.74 6.16
C TRP A 4 68.38 -12.53 6.65
N GLN A 5 68.36 -12.98 7.90
CA GLN A 5 67.21 -13.68 8.51
C GLN A 5 66.03 -12.72 8.73
N ARG A 6 66.31 -11.47 9.13
CA ARG A 6 65.29 -10.43 9.34
C ARG A 6 64.64 -9.99 8.03
N ILE A 7 65.41 -9.91 6.94
CA ILE A 7 64.89 -9.57 5.61
C ILE A 7 64.00 -10.70 5.08
N LYS A 8 64.42 -11.97 5.19
CA LYS A 8 63.62 -13.13 4.79
C LYS A 8 62.28 -13.21 5.51
N GLY A 9 62.27 -13.03 6.84
CA GLY A 9 61.03 -13.04 7.62
C GLY A 9 60.05 -11.95 7.21
N ARG A 10 60.57 -10.75 6.91
CA ARG A 10 59.75 -9.64 6.38
C ARG A 10 59.15 -9.95 5.02
N VAL A 11 59.95 -10.48 4.08
CA VAL A 11 59.45 -10.87 2.74
C VAL A 11 58.36 -11.92 2.84
N TRP A 12 58.53 -12.92 3.70
CA TRP A 12 57.53 -13.97 3.90
C TRP A 12 56.22 -13.42 4.50
N LEU A 13 56.32 -12.51 5.46
CA LEU A 13 55.17 -11.80 6.02
C LEU A 13 54.42 -10.99 4.94
N PHE A 14 55.13 -10.24 4.10
CA PHE A 14 54.52 -9.49 3.00
C PHE A 14 53.81 -10.41 1.99
N LEU A 15 54.42 -11.55 1.66
CA LEU A 15 53.83 -12.53 0.75
C LEU A 15 52.55 -13.13 1.34
N LEU A 16 52.57 -13.50 2.63
CA LEU A 16 51.39 -13.97 3.34
C LEU A 16 50.26 -12.94 3.33
N ILE A 17 50.56 -11.67 3.61
CA ILE A 17 49.57 -10.58 3.58
C ILE A 17 49.00 -10.43 2.17
N LEU A 18 49.83 -10.47 1.13
CA LEU A 18 49.38 -10.34 -0.26
C LEU A 18 48.42 -11.46 -0.65
N VAL A 19 48.71 -12.71 -0.25
CA VAL A 19 47.81 -13.86 -0.46
C VAL A 19 46.49 -13.67 0.29
N LEU A 20 46.54 -13.21 1.53
CA LEU A 20 45.34 -12.98 2.35
C LEU A 20 44.44 -11.89 1.74
N VAL A 21 45.03 -10.81 1.26
CA VAL A 21 44.31 -9.75 0.55
C VAL A 21 43.68 -10.28 -0.74
N ALA A 22 44.45 -11.01 -1.56
CA ALA A 22 43.94 -11.59 -2.80
C ALA A 22 42.76 -12.54 -2.55
N MET A 23 42.86 -13.38 -1.50
CA MET A 23 41.78 -14.30 -1.12
C MET A 23 40.53 -13.56 -0.62
N THR A 24 40.71 -12.48 0.14
CA THR A 24 39.59 -11.66 0.63
C THR A 24 38.85 -10.98 -0.53
N ILE A 25 39.58 -10.52 -1.56
CA ILE A 25 38.98 -9.95 -2.77
C ILE A 25 38.17 -11.02 -3.51
N ASP A 26 38.74 -12.18 -3.79
CA ASP A 26 38.04 -13.27 -4.49
C ASP A 26 36.78 -13.72 -3.73
N LEU A 27 36.88 -13.90 -2.42
CA LEU A 27 35.73 -14.26 -1.58
C LEU A 27 34.63 -13.19 -1.61
N SER A 28 35.00 -11.91 -1.50
CA SER A 28 34.07 -10.79 -1.59
C SER A 28 33.36 -10.74 -2.94
N THR A 29 34.09 -10.93 -4.04
CA THR A 29 33.51 -10.98 -5.39
C THR A 29 32.55 -12.15 -5.56
N ARG A 30 32.87 -13.33 -5.01
CA ARG A 30 31.97 -14.49 -5.06
C ARG A 30 30.70 -14.27 -4.24
N ILE A 31 30.83 -13.76 -3.00
CA ILE A 31 29.69 -13.49 -2.13
C ILE A 31 28.77 -12.45 -2.76
N SER A 32 29.32 -11.34 -3.27
CA SER A 32 28.53 -10.29 -3.92
C SER A 32 27.78 -10.80 -5.15
N THR A 33 28.41 -11.65 -5.96
CA THR A 33 27.79 -12.27 -7.14
C THR A 33 26.65 -13.21 -6.73
N LEU A 34 26.87 -14.07 -5.74
CA LEU A 34 25.83 -14.96 -5.21
C LEU A 34 24.67 -14.17 -4.60
N ALA A 35 24.96 -13.13 -3.82
CA ALA A 35 23.93 -12.27 -3.23
C ALA A 35 23.14 -11.49 -4.30
N PHE A 36 23.77 -11.12 -5.41
CA PHE A 36 23.07 -10.50 -6.53
C PHE A 36 22.16 -11.50 -7.25
N MET A 37 22.66 -12.70 -7.55
CA MET A 37 21.86 -13.75 -8.18
C MET A 37 20.68 -14.20 -7.30
N ASN A 38 20.91 -14.35 -5.99
CA ASN A 38 19.85 -14.73 -5.05
C ASN A 38 18.76 -13.67 -4.98
N ARG A 39 19.11 -12.38 -4.93
CA ARG A 39 18.11 -11.30 -4.96
C ARG A 39 17.30 -11.30 -6.24
N GLN A 40 17.92 -11.50 -7.39
CA GLN A 40 17.19 -11.61 -8.66
C GLN A 40 16.25 -12.81 -8.68
N TYR A 41 16.69 -13.95 -8.15
CA TYR A 41 15.84 -15.13 -8.03
C TYR A 41 14.63 -14.87 -7.11
N GLU A 42 14.85 -14.26 -5.95
CA GLU A 42 13.78 -13.91 -5.01
C GLU A 42 12.74 -12.96 -5.63
N THR A 43 13.20 -11.93 -6.35
CA THR A 43 12.30 -11.02 -7.07
C THR A 43 11.48 -11.77 -8.12
N LEU A 44 12.13 -12.59 -8.95
CA LEU A 44 11.43 -13.35 -9.99
C LEU A 44 10.45 -14.36 -9.40
N ALA A 45 10.82 -15.03 -8.30
CA ALA A 45 9.95 -15.97 -7.60
C ALA A 45 8.70 -15.28 -7.03
N ALA A 46 8.85 -14.06 -6.49
CA ALA A 46 7.73 -13.26 -6.02
C ALA A 46 6.81 -12.83 -7.18
N ASP A 47 7.38 -12.38 -8.30
CA ASP A 47 6.61 -11.98 -9.49
C ASP A 47 5.80 -13.16 -10.05
N VAL A 48 6.42 -14.34 -10.13
CA VAL A 48 5.74 -15.57 -10.57
C VAL A 48 4.63 -15.97 -9.62
N ALA A 49 4.83 -15.86 -8.31
CA ALA A 49 3.79 -16.16 -7.32
C ALA A 49 2.58 -15.22 -7.48
N ILE A 50 2.83 -13.91 -7.63
CA ILE A 50 1.76 -12.92 -7.89
C ILE A 50 1.02 -13.25 -9.18
N LEU A 51 1.75 -13.56 -10.25
CA LEU A 51 1.14 -13.87 -11.54
C LEU A 51 0.29 -15.15 -11.48
N GLN A 52 0.76 -16.18 -10.76
CA GLN A 52 -0.01 -17.40 -10.55
C GLN A 52 -1.30 -17.12 -9.79
N THR A 53 -1.25 -16.34 -8.70
CA THR A 53 -2.47 -15.98 -7.96
C THR A 53 -3.45 -15.19 -8.81
N THR A 54 -2.95 -14.31 -9.69
CA THR A 54 -3.79 -13.54 -10.61
C THR A 54 -4.43 -14.45 -11.65
N LEU A 55 -3.69 -15.43 -12.16
CA LEU A 55 -4.18 -16.41 -13.12
C LEU A 55 -5.25 -17.32 -12.51
N ASP A 56 -5.07 -17.76 -11.27
CA ASP A 56 -6.04 -18.58 -10.56
C ASP A 56 -7.36 -17.81 -10.38
N VAL A 57 -7.30 -16.56 -9.91
CA VAL A 57 -8.49 -15.69 -9.78
C VAL A 57 -9.16 -15.45 -11.13
N ALA A 58 -8.40 -15.14 -12.18
CA ALA A 58 -8.96 -14.94 -13.51
C ALA A 58 -9.60 -16.22 -14.07
N SER A 59 -8.99 -17.38 -13.81
CA SER A 59 -9.54 -18.68 -14.19
C SER A 59 -10.87 -18.95 -13.48
N ASP A 60 -10.97 -18.63 -12.18
CA ASP A 60 -12.20 -18.77 -11.41
C ASP A 60 -13.31 -17.84 -11.93
N GLU A 61 -12.97 -16.58 -12.25
CA GLU A 61 -13.93 -15.63 -12.84
C GLU A 61 -14.44 -16.09 -14.21
N ILE A 62 -13.55 -16.63 -15.06
CA ILE A 62 -13.93 -17.22 -16.35
C ILE A 62 -14.86 -18.43 -16.13
N GLY A 63 -14.52 -19.30 -15.17
CA GLY A 63 -15.35 -20.44 -14.80
C GLY A 63 -16.74 -20.02 -14.32
N TYR A 64 -16.82 -18.98 -13.49
CA TYR A 64 -18.08 -18.39 -13.05
C TYR A 64 -18.87 -17.83 -14.23
N ALA A 65 -18.26 -16.99 -15.07
CA ALA A 65 -18.91 -16.38 -16.23
C ALA A 65 -19.42 -17.41 -17.26
N ALA A 66 -18.81 -18.59 -17.33
CA ALA A 66 -19.26 -19.69 -18.18
C ALA A 66 -20.37 -20.55 -17.53
N SER A 67 -20.69 -20.35 -16.25
CA SER A 67 -21.65 -21.16 -15.50
C SER A 67 -23.09 -20.68 -15.67
N ASP A 68 -24.05 -21.61 -15.57
CA ASP A 68 -25.49 -21.31 -15.57
C ASP A 68 -25.90 -20.37 -14.43
N THR A 69 -25.18 -20.42 -13.31
CA THR A 69 -25.40 -19.54 -12.16
C THR A 69 -25.22 -18.06 -12.54
N SER A 70 -24.17 -17.76 -13.31
CA SER A 70 -23.93 -16.38 -13.78
C SER A 70 -25.02 -15.89 -14.72
N VAL A 71 -25.55 -16.78 -15.57
CA VAL A 71 -26.67 -16.49 -16.47
C VAL A 71 -27.94 -16.22 -15.69
N GLU A 72 -28.23 -17.03 -14.65
CA GLU A 72 -29.38 -16.79 -13.79
C GLU A 72 -29.26 -15.46 -13.03
N GLU A 73 -28.11 -15.17 -12.42
CA GLU A 73 -27.88 -13.91 -11.70
C GLU A 73 -28.09 -12.71 -12.63
N TRP A 74 -27.49 -12.74 -13.82
CA TRP A 74 -27.69 -11.70 -14.83
C TRP A 74 -29.18 -11.56 -15.17
N ALA A 75 -29.87 -12.67 -15.43
CA ALA A 75 -31.29 -12.68 -15.77
C ALA A 75 -32.14 -12.03 -14.68
N ARG A 76 -31.83 -12.28 -13.39
CA ARG A 76 -32.58 -11.70 -12.26
C ARG A 76 -32.29 -10.22 -12.05
N VAL A 77 -31.01 -9.84 -12.05
CA VAL A 77 -30.57 -8.51 -11.61
C VAL A 77 -30.61 -7.50 -12.75
N GLN A 78 -30.06 -7.87 -13.91
CA GLN A 78 -29.87 -6.95 -15.04
C GLN A 78 -30.93 -7.18 -16.12
N GLY A 79 -31.26 -8.44 -16.41
CA GLY A 79 -32.25 -8.83 -17.40
C GLY A 79 -33.70 -8.62 -16.94
N LEU A 80 -33.92 -8.32 -15.65
CA LEU A 80 -35.26 -8.16 -15.04
C LEU A 80 -36.22 -9.32 -15.35
N MET A 81 -35.68 -10.52 -15.54
CA MET A 81 -36.42 -11.73 -15.87
C MET A 81 -36.97 -12.39 -14.60
N MET A 82 -38.25 -12.75 -14.63
CA MET A 82 -38.95 -13.41 -13.52
C MET A 82 -39.13 -14.91 -13.77
N LYS A 83 -39.00 -15.72 -12.71
CA LYS A 83 -39.51 -17.10 -12.68
C LYS A 83 -40.97 -17.08 -12.24
N PRO A 84 -41.75 -18.14 -12.52
CA PRO A 84 -43.13 -18.22 -12.06
C PRO A 84 -43.22 -18.06 -10.54
N GLY A 85 -43.91 -17.03 -10.08
CA GLY A 85 -44.08 -16.70 -8.65
C GLY A 85 -43.23 -15.54 -8.13
N ASP A 86 -42.27 -15.03 -8.90
CA ASP A 86 -41.45 -13.88 -8.52
C ASP A 86 -42.10 -12.53 -8.89
N VAL A 87 -41.82 -11.48 -8.12
CA VAL A 87 -42.24 -10.10 -8.39
C VAL A 87 -41.00 -9.23 -8.57
N VAL A 88 -40.82 -8.66 -9.77
CA VAL A 88 -39.71 -7.75 -10.08
C VAL A 88 -40.05 -6.35 -9.57
N VAL A 89 -39.24 -5.81 -8.66
CA VAL A 89 -39.43 -4.46 -8.10
C VAL A 89 -38.34 -3.54 -8.64
N LEU A 90 -38.74 -2.46 -9.32
CA LEU A 90 -37.83 -1.41 -9.79
C LEU A 90 -37.98 -0.18 -8.87
N PRO A 91 -37.00 0.13 -8.01
CA PRO A 91 -37.06 1.32 -7.17
C PRO A 91 -36.90 2.57 -8.05
N LEU A 92 -37.95 3.39 -8.09
CA LEU A 92 -37.89 4.71 -8.70
C LEU A 92 -37.25 5.68 -7.69
N PRO A 93 -36.32 6.56 -8.11
CA PRO A 93 -35.79 7.58 -7.23
C PRO A 93 -36.94 8.47 -6.74
N GLY A 94 -37.07 8.59 -5.41
CA GLY A 94 -38.06 9.46 -4.80
C GLY A 94 -37.80 10.93 -5.13
N THR A 95 -38.86 11.74 -5.17
CA THR A 95 -38.77 13.19 -5.33
C THR A 95 -37.81 13.77 -4.28
N PRO A 96 -36.83 14.61 -4.66
CA PRO A 96 -35.92 15.21 -3.68
C PRO A 96 -36.72 15.99 -2.64
N LEU A 97 -36.61 15.60 -1.38
CA LEU A 97 -37.17 16.39 -0.28
C LEU A 97 -36.34 17.68 -0.18
N ALA A 98 -37.02 18.83 -0.20
CA ALA A 98 -36.37 20.12 0.01
C ALA A 98 -35.69 20.12 1.39
N PRO A 99 -34.44 20.61 1.50
CA PRO A 99 -33.73 20.64 2.77
C PRO A 99 -34.50 21.51 3.78
N THR A 100 -34.77 20.96 4.96
CA THR A 100 -35.35 21.72 6.09
C THR A 100 -34.36 22.81 6.51
N ALA A 101 -34.80 24.06 6.57
CA ALA A 101 -33.97 25.18 6.97
C ALA A 101 -33.48 25.00 8.42
N THR A 102 -32.16 25.04 8.61
CA THR A 102 -31.54 25.03 9.94
C THR A 102 -31.90 26.33 10.68
N PRO A 103 -32.43 26.29 11.92
CA PRO A 103 -32.72 27.50 12.68
C PRO A 103 -31.41 28.25 12.99
N VAL A 104 -31.36 29.53 12.63
CA VAL A 104 -30.25 30.43 12.96
C VAL A 104 -30.37 30.79 14.45
N PRO A 105 -29.31 30.63 15.28
CA PRO A 105 -29.35 31.04 16.67
C PRO A 105 -29.54 32.56 16.76
N SER A 106 -30.55 32.99 17.49
CA SER A 106 -30.77 34.40 17.81
C SER A 106 -29.70 34.83 18.80
N VAL A 107 -28.86 35.79 18.41
CA VAL A 107 -27.88 36.40 19.32
C VAL A 107 -28.65 37.37 20.21
N GLU A 108 -28.76 37.05 21.50
CA GLU A 108 -29.34 37.98 22.48
C GLU A 108 -28.46 39.24 22.57
N PRO A 109 -29.04 40.45 22.47
CA PRO A 109 -28.29 41.68 22.67
C PRO A 109 -27.70 41.69 24.09
N VAL A 110 -26.39 41.93 24.19
CA VAL A 110 -25.75 42.17 25.48
C VAL A 110 -26.25 43.51 26.01
N GLU A 111 -27.08 43.49 27.04
CA GLU A 111 -27.49 44.71 27.74
C GLU A 111 -26.33 45.21 28.61
N TYR A 112 -25.85 46.43 28.33
CA TYR A 112 -24.86 47.10 29.15
C TYR A 112 -25.55 47.98 30.18
N GLU A 113 -25.11 47.92 31.43
CA GLU A 113 -25.60 48.85 32.45
C GLU A 113 -25.04 50.26 32.21
N ASN A 114 -25.82 51.28 32.56
CA ASN A 114 -25.47 52.68 32.27
C ASN A 114 -24.06 53.07 32.76
N TRP A 115 -23.61 52.55 33.90
CA TRP A 115 -22.28 52.85 34.43
C TRP A 115 -21.15 52.27 33.57
N GLN A 116 -21.36 51.13 32.91
CA GLN A 116 -20.37 50.52 32.00
C GLN A 116 -20.17 51.39 30.76
N VAL A 117 -21.26 51.98 30.27
CA VAL A 117 -21.23 52.96 29.18
C VAL A 117 -20.49 54.24 29.60
N TRP A 118 -20.76 54.75 30.80
CA TRP A 118 -20.03 55.92 31.31
C TRP A 118 -18.55 55.63 31.53
N TYR A 119 -18.21 54.43 32.01
CA TYR A 119 -16.83 54.03 32.23
C TYR A 119 -16.06 53.96 30.92
N SER A 120 -16.60 53.34 29.87
CA SER A 120 -15.93 53.27 28.56
C SER A 120 -15.73 54.66 27.95
N LEU A 121 -16.72 55.57 28.08
CA LEU A 121 -16.61 56.93 27.55
C LEU A 121 -15.58 57.81 28.26
N ILE A 122 -15.23 57.50 29.52
CA ILE A 122 -14.32 58.32 30.33
C ILE A 122 -12.89 57.76 30.30
N PHE A 123 -12.73 56.45 30.19
CA PHE A 123 -11.45 55.76 30.42
C PHE A 123 -10.92 54.95 29.23
N GLU A 124 -11.67 54.81 28.14
CA GLU A 124 -11.12 54.42 26.83
C GLU A 124 -10.85 55.63 25.93
#